data_AF-A0A5Y7EZB8-F1
#
_entry.id   AF-A0A5Y7EZB8-F1
#
_cell.length_a   1.000
_cell.length_b   1.000
_cell.length_c   1.000
_cell.angle_alpha   90.00
_cell.angle_beta   90.00
_cell.angle_gamma   90.00
#
_symmetry.space_group_name_H-M   'P 1'
#
loop_
_entity.id
_entity.type
_entity.pdbx_description
1 polymer ?
#
loop_
_entity_poly.entity_id
_entity_poly.type
_entity_poly.pdbx_seq_one_letter_code
_entity_poly.pdbx_strand_id
1 'polypeptide(L)'
;YRLFKIALYAKINGKIDFKELLGYTPPPQVGQNLSSQAFSLKIEQYKEIFTLLLKSEYELKTNPKLVKKEFLISNLLKLARILKN
;
A
#
# COMPACT_ATOMS: atom_id res chain seq x y z
N TYR A 1 0.52 -5.61 -0.74
CA TYR A 1 0.68 -5.38 -2.20
C TYR A 1 -0.62 -5.50 -3.02
N ARG A 2 -1.76 -5.98 -2.48
CA ARG A 2 -2.97 -6.25 -3.29
C ARG A 2 -3.51 -5.01 -4.03
N LEU A 3 -3.67 -3.89 -3.32
CA LEU A 3 -4.14 -2.62 -3.92
C LEU A 3 -3.22 -2.15 -5.05
N PHE A 4 -1.90 -2.21 -4.83
CA PHE A 4 -0.92 -1.90 -5.87
C PHE A 4 -1.06 -2.81 -7.10
N LYS A 5 -1.24 -4.13 -6.91
CA LYS A 5 -1.48 -5.06 -8.02
C LYS A 5 -2.74 -4.69 -8.81
N ILE A 6 -3.82 -4.31 -8.13
CA ILE A 6 -5.06 -3.86 -8.78
C ILE A 6 -4.81 -2.59 -9.59
N ALA A 7 -4.17 -1.58 -8.99
CA ALA A 7 -3.86 -0.32 -9.64
C ALA A 7 -2.99 -0.51 -10.89
N LEU A 8 -1.97 -1.38 -10.82
CA LEU A 8 -1.06 -1.66 -11.92
C LEU A 8 -1.75 -2.46 -13.04
N TYR A 9 -2.46 -3.53 -12.68
CA TYR A 9 -3.16 -4.37 -13.65
C TYR A 9 -4.19 -3.56 -14.43
N ALA A 10 -4.96 -2.70 -13.76
CA ALA A 10 -5.93 -1.83 -14.42
C ALA A 10 -5.26 -0.83 -15.37
N LYS A 11 -4.11 -0.26 -14.99
CA LYS A 11 -3.35 0.66 -15.86
C LYS A 11 -2.77 -0.02 -17.10
N ILE A 12 -2.37 -1.29 -17.00
CA ILE A 12 -1.79 -2.04 -18.12
C ILE A 12 -2.89 -2.57 -19.05
N ASN A 13 -3.96 -3.14 -18.49
CA ASN A 13 -4.97 -3.89 -19.24
C ASN A 13 -6.25 -3.10 -19.53
N GLY A 14 -6.41 -1.90 -18.97
CA GLY A 14 -7.61 -1.06 -19.15
C GLY A 14 -8.88 -1.55 -18.44
N LYS A 15 -8.83 -2.73 -17.83
CA LYS A 15 -9.92 -3.36 -17.05
C LYS A 15 -9.36 -4.09 -15.84
N ILE A 16 -10.23 -4.43 -14.90
CA ILE A 16 -9.87 -5.24 -13.74
C ILE A 16 -10.45 -6.63 -13.92
N ASP A 17 -9.60 -7.65 -13.90
CA ASP A 17 -9.99 -9.03 -13.73
C ASP A 17 -9.47 -9.54 -12.39
N PHE A 18 -10.36 -9.63 -11.40
CA PHE A 18 -9.97 -10.09 -10.07
C PHE A 18 -9.61 -11.57 -10.04
N LYS A 19 -10.23 -12.39 -10.89
CA LYS A 19 -9.96 -13.83 -10.92
C LYS A 19 -8.55 -14.08 -11.41
N GLU A 20 -8.13 -13.37 -12.46
CA GLU A 20 -6.75 -13.43 -12.96
C GLU A 20 -5.76 -12.82 -11.96
N LEU A 21 -6.11 -11.67 -11.37
CA LEU A 21 -5.19 -10.92 -10.52
C LEU A 21 -4.97 -11.50 -9.12
N LEU A 22 -6.06 -11.98 -8.49
CA LEU A 22 -6.09 -12.44 -7.09
C LEU A 22 -6.24 -13.96 -6.98
N GLY A 23 -6.54 -14.66 -8.07
CA GLY A 23 -6.85 -16.10 -8.09
C GLY A 23 -8.29 -16.43 -7.70
N TYR A 24 -9.11 -15.43 -7.39
CA TYR A 24 -10.52 -15.57 -7.04
C TYR A 24 -11.29 -14.29 -7.35
N THR A 25 -12.60 -14.40 -7.55
CA THR A 25 -13.48 -13.24 -7.66
C THR A 25 -14.00 -12.88 -6.27
N PRO A 26 -13.62 -11.73 -5.69
CA PRO A 26 -14.19 -11.27 -4.43
C PRO A 26 -15.68 -10.96 -4.61
N PRO A 27 -16.48 -10.96 -3.52
CA PRO A 27 -17.86 -10.48 -3.56
C PRO A 27 -17.94 -9.07 -4.20
N PRO A 28 -19.00 -8.74 -4.96
CA PRO A 28 -19.06 -7.50 -5.75
C PRO A 28 -18.74 -6.24 -4.94
N GLN A 29 -19.29 -6.13 -3.73
CA GLN A 29 -19.07 -4.97 -2.86
C GLN A 29 -17.63 -4.88 -2.34
N VAL A 30 -17.00 -6.02 -2.06
CA VAL A 30 -15.58 -6.09 -1.67
C VAL A 30 -14.69 -5.71 -2.84
N GLY A 31 -14.98 -6.22 -4.04
CA GLY A 31 -14.27 -5.86 -5.27
C GLY A 31 -14.34 -4.36 -5.55
N GLN A 32 -15.53 -3.76 -5.48
CA GLN A 32 -15.70 -2.31 -5.66
C GLN A 32 -14.89 -1.50 -4.64
N ASN A 33 -14.94 -1.87 -3.37
CA ASN A 33 -14.15 -1.19 -2.32
C ASN A 33 -12.65 -1.32 -2.57
N LEU A 34 -12.17 -2.50 -2.97
CA LEU A 34 -10.75 -2.73 -3.29
C LEU A 34 -10.31 -1.89 -4.50
N SER A 35 -11.11 -1.82 -5.55
CA SER A 35 -10.83 -0.97 -6.72
C SER A 35 -10.81 0.50 -6.34
N SER A 36 -11.80 0.96 -5.59
CA SER A 36 -11.88 2.36 -5.13
C SER A 36 -10.65 2.74 -4.31
N GLN A 37 -10.26 1.90 -3.34
CA GLN A 37 -9.04 2.11 -2.56
C GLN A 37 -7.79 2.06 -3.45
N ALA A 38 -7.71 1.11 -4.38
CA ALA A 38 -6.55 0.95 -5.25
C ALA A 38 -6.32 2.19 -6.13
N PHE A 39 -7.41 2.78 -6.63
CA PHE A 39 -7.39 3.96 -7.51
C PHE A 39 -7.35 5.29 -6.76
N SER A 40 -7.65 5.31 -5.46
CA SER A 40 -7.46 6.50 -4.63
C SER A 40 -5.99 6.90 -4.45
N LEU A 41 -5.05 5.99 -4.75
CA LEU A 41 -3.61 6.19 -4.62
C LEU A 41 -2.92 6.27 -5.99
N LYS A 42 -1.99 7.21 -6.13
CA LYS A 42 -1.07 7.35 -7.26
C LYS A 42 0.07 6.31 -7.16
N ILE A 43 0.70 5.99 -8.28
CA ILE A 43 1.79 4.99 -8.32
C ILE A 43 2.99 5.45 -7.48
N GLU A 44 3.27 6.74 -7.48
CA GLU A 44 4.30 7.38 -6.68
C GLU A 44 4.05 7.17 -5.18
N GLN A 45 2.79 7.30 -4.73
CA GLN A 45 2.41 7.05 -3.34
C GLN A 45 2.65 5.60 -2.94
N TYR A 46 2.35 4.62 -3.81
CA TYR A 46 2.68 3.22 -3.52
C TYR A 46 4.18 3.01 -3.31
N LYS A 47 5.02 3.61 -4.17
CA LYS A 47 6.48 3.53 -4.03
C LYS A 47 6.95 4.13 -2.71
N GLU A 48 6.43 5.30 -2.34
CA GLU A 48 6.76 5.98 -1.09
C GLU A 48 6.33 5.16 0.14
N ILE A 49 5.11 4.61 0.13
CA ILE A 49 4.61 3.72 1.18
C ILE A 49 5.52 2.52 1.33
N PHE A 50 5.85 1.80 0.24
CA PHE A 50 6.72 0.63 0.32
C PHE A 50 8.11 0.98 0.86
N THR A 51 8.69 2.09 0.39
CA THR A 51 10.01 2.54 0.84
C THR A 51 10.00 2.89 2.33
N LEU A 52 8.96 3.60 2.80
CA LEU A 52 8.81 3.97 4.20
C LEU A 52 8.69 2.72 5.09
N LEU A 53 7.84 1.76 4.69
CA LEU A 53 7.63 0.53 5.46
C LEU A 53 8.89 -0.34 5.51
N LEU A 54 9.59 -0.52 4.39
CA LEU A 54 10.83 -1.30 4.33
C LEU A 54 11.94 -0.69 5.18
N LYS A 55 12.13 0.63 5.08
CA LYS A 55 13.12 1.33 5.92
C LYS A 55 12.75 1.25 7.41
N SER A 56 11.46 1.37 7.72
CA SER A 56 10.99 1.26 9.11
C SER A 56 11.26 -0.14 9.68
N GLU A 57 10.97 -1.19 8.90
CA GLU A 57 11.26 -2.57 9.29
C GLU A 57 12.75 -2.80 9.49
N TYR A 58 13.58 -2.31 8.57
CA TYR A 58 15.04 -2.41 8.69
C TYR A 58 15.54 -1.79 9.99
N GLU A 59 15.22 -0.52 10.26
CA GLU A 59 15.64 0.18 11.47
C GLU A 59 15.16 -0.51 12.76
N LEU A 60 13.92 -1.02 12.77
CA LEU A 60 13.38 -1.74 13.92
C LEU A 60 14.16 -3.03 14.24
N LYS A 61 14.74 -3.67 13.22
CA LYS A 61 15.50 -4.92 13.35
C LYS A 61 16.98 -4.69 13.64
N THR A 62 17.57 -3.61 13.12
CA THR A 62 19.03 -3.40 13.14
C THR A 62 19.50 -2.40 14.19
N ASN A 63 18.61 -1.53 14.70
CA ASN A 63 18.99 -0.50 15.66
C ASN A 63 18.54 -0.85 17.10
N PRO A 64 19.42 -1.42 17.93
CA PRO A 64 19.07 -1.83 19.30
C PRO A 64 18.81 -0.66 20.25
N LYS A 65 19.30 0.55 19.93
CA LYS A 65 19.12 1.76 20.75
C LYS A 65 17.88 2.58 20.35
N LEU A 66 17.10 2.10 19.39
CA LEU A 66 15.94 2.79 18.88
C LEU A 66 14.81 2.84 19.92
N VAL A 67 14.33 4.04 20.22
CA VAL A 67 13.11 4.21 21.02
C VAL A 67 11.90 3.92 20.13
N LYS A 68 11.43 2.66 20.21
CA LYS A 68 10.53 2.07 19.21
C LYS A 68 9.19 2.80 19.07
N LYS A 69 8.62 3.29 20.18
CA LYS A 69 7.27 3.89 20.18
C LYS A 69 7.27 5.19 19.37
N GLU A 70 8.21 6.08 19.67
CA GLU A 70 8.38 7.40 19.07
C GLU A 70 8.75 7.26 17.59
N PHE A 71 9.61 6.31 17.27
CA PHE A 71 9.95 5.98 15.88
C PHE A 71 8.72 5.53 15.08
N LEU A 72 7.93 4.61 15.62
CA LEU A 72 6.71 4.13 14.98
C LEU A 72 5.68 5.26 14.80
N ILE A 73 5.46 6.08 15.82
CA ILE A 73 4.56 7.24 15.74
C ILE A 73 5.03 8.19 14.64
N SER A 74 6.32 8.51 14.57
CA SER A 74 6.89 9.35 13.51
C SER A 74 6.64 8.76 12.12
N ASN A 75 6.82 7.45 11.94
CA ASN A 75 6.56 6.80 10.65
C ASN A 75 5.07 6.72 10.30
N LEU A 76 4.17 6.55 11.28
CA LEU A 76 2.72 6.65 11.04
C LEU A 76 2.31 8.06 10.59
N LEU A 77 2.90 9.11 11.17
CA LEU A 77 2.66 10.48 10.74
C LEU A 77 3.16 10.72 9.31
N LYS A 78 4.32 10.17 8.93
CA LYS A 78 4.81 10.21 7.55
C LYS A 78 3.87 9.46 6.60
N LEU A 79 3.40 8.27 6.99
CA LEU A 79 2.44 7.50 6.20
C LEU A 79 1.15 8.28 5.97
N ALA A 80 0.59 8.90 7.02
CA ALA A 80 -0.61 9.73 6.90
C ALA A 80 -0.41 10.91 5.94
N ARG A 81 0.78 11.52 5.91
CA ARG A 81 1.11 12.57 4.93
C ARG A 81 1.14 12.04 3.50
N ILE A 82 1.76 10.87 3.28
CA ILE A 82 1.78 10.22 1.96
C ILE A 82 0.36 9.96 1.47
N LEU A 83 -0.54 9.50 2.34
CA LEU A 83 -1.94 9.19 1.98
C LEU A 83 -2.82 10.42 1.73
N LYS A 84 -2.42 11.61 2.19
CA LYS A 84 -3.20 12.86 2.04
C LYS A 84 -2.87 13.65 0.76
N ASN A 85 -1.67 13.45 0.21
CA ASN A 85 -1.16 14.10 -1.01
C ASN A 85 -1.69 13.43 -2.31
#